data_AF-A0A6G0YY59-F1
#
_entry.id   AF-A0A6G0YY59-F1
#
_cell.length_a   1.000
_cell.length_b   1.000
_cell.length_c   1.000
_cell.angle_alpha   90.00
_cell.angle_beta   90.00
_cell.angle_gamma   90.00
#
_symmetry.space_group_name_H-M   'P 1'
#
loop_
_entity.id
_entity.type
_entity.pdbx_description
1 polymer ?
#
loop_
_entity_poly.entity_id
_entity_poly.type
_entity_poly.pdbx_seq_one_letter_code
_entity_poly.pdbx_strand_id
1 'polypeptide(L)' 'MVRNPYVKVWLHVGDKKVEKRKSMVFKCNLNPIFDEKFEYTLPVEQLREAALEVMVMDFDNIGRNELIGKITISWS' A
#
# COMPACT_ATOMS: atom_id res chain seq x y z
N MET A 1 10.21 11.84 -17.51
CA MET A 1 9.38 11.28 -16.42
C MET A 1 10.32 10.57 -15.47
N VAL A 2 10.54 11.15 -14.29
CA VAL A 2 11.36 10.56 -13.23
C VAL A 2 10.40 10.34 -12.07
N ARG A 3 9.98 9.09 -11.86
CA ARG A 3 9.09 8.74 -10.74
C ARG A 3 9.89 8.16 -9.59
N ASN A 4 9.39 8.37 -8.39
CA ASN A 4 9.96 7.87 -7.13
C ASN A 4 8.96 6.92 -6.46
N PRO A 5 8.78 5.69 -6.97
CA PRO A 5 7.72 4.82 -6.50
C PRO A 5 7.96 4.33 -5.07
N TYR A 6 6.85 4.20 -4.35
CA TYR A 6 6.76 3.44 -3.10
C TYR A 6 5.41 2.74 -3.01
N VAL A 7 5.36 1.64 -2.25
CA VAL A 7 4.13 0.91 -1.98
C VAL A 7 3.53 1.39 -0.66
N LYS A 8 2.22 1.57 -0.64
CA LYS A 8 1.42 1.88 0.56
C LYS A 8 0.36 0.80 0.69
N VAL A 9 0.29 0.15 1.85
CA VAL A 9 -0.66 -0.92 2.13
C VAL A 9 -1.56 -0.49 3.27
N TRP A 10 -2.86 -0.48 3.03
CA TRP A 10 -3.89 -0.32 4.08
C TRP A 10 -4.52 -1.66 4.40
N LEU A 11 -4.60 -1.99 5.68
CA LEU A 11 -5.56 -2.95 6.21
C LEU A 11 -6.90 -2.25 6.44
N HIS A 12 -7.94 -2.82 5.84
CA HIS A 12 -9.32 -2.49 6.06
C HIS A 12 -9.99 -3.61 6.86
N VAL A 13 -10.92 -3.25 7.73
CA VAL A 13 -11.87 -4.19 8.36
C VAL A 13 -13.27 -3.58 8.18
N GLY A 14 -14.07 -4.21 7.33
CA GLY A 14 -15.28 -3.61 6.76
C GLY A 14 -14.93 -2.31 6.02
N ASP A 15 -15.69 -1.24 6.25
CA ASP A 15 -15.47 0.06 5.60
C ASP A 15 -14.37 0.91 6.27
N LYS A 16 -13.75 0.42 7.34
CA LYS A 16 -12.80 1.20 8.14
C LYS A 16 -11.36 0.90 7.75
N LYS A 17 -10.57 1.96 7.55
CA LYS A 17 -9.10 1.88 7.47
C LYS A 17 -8.52 1.72 8.86
N VAL A 18 -7.92 0.56 9.14
CA VAL A 18 -7.43 0.19 10.46
C VAL A 18 -5.95 0.50 10.63
N GLU A 19 -5.12 0.05 9.69
CA GLU A 19 -3.67 0.20 9.79
C GLU A 19 -3.04 0.48 8.43
N LYS A 20 -2.04 1.37 8.38
CA LYS A 20 -1.26 1.68 7.19
C LYS A 20 0.20 1.33 7.38
N ARG A 21 0.78 0.69 6.37
CA ARG A 21 2.23 0.54 6.22
C ARG A 21 2.69 1.07 4.88
N LYS A 22 3.99 1.35 4.75
CA LYS A 22 4.60 1.84 3.51
C LYS A 22 5.99 1.25 3.35
N SER A 23 6.41 1.07 2.12
CA SER A 23 7.78 0.71 1.77
C SER A 23 8.72 1.91 1.85
N MET A 24 10.01 1.66 1.62
CA MET A 24 10.95 2.70 1.23
C MET A 24 10.58 3.29 -0.14
N VAL A 25 11.05 4.52 -0.38
CA VAL A 25 10.90 5.21 -1.66
C VAL A 25 12.12 4.92 -2.53
N PHE A 26 11.89 4.38 -3.72
CA PHE A 26 12.94 4.17 -4.71
C PHE A 26 13.01 5.40 -5.61
N LYS A 27 14.12 6.12 -5.61
CA LYS A 27 14.27 7.35 -6.41
C LYS A 27 14.53 7.03 -7.88
N CYS A 28 13.90 7.78 -8.77
CA CYS A 28 14.16 7.75 -10.22
C CYS A 28 14.08 6.35 -10.85
N ASN A 29 13.24 5.45 -10.34
CA ASN A 29 13.21 4.05 -10.74
C ASN A 29 11.79 3.66 -11.17
N LEU A 30 11.60 3.23 -12.42
CA LEU A 30 10.29 2.79 -12.93
C LEU A 30 10.02 1.29 -12.73
N ASN A 31 11.05 0.51 -12.35
CA ASN A 31 10.96 -0.93 -12.11
C ASN A 31 11.55 -1.27 -10.73
N PRO A 32 10.98 -0.74 -9.63
CA PRO A 32 11.47 -1.01 -8.29
C PRO A 32 11.26 -2.49 -7.91
N ILE A 33 12.27 -3.08 -7.28
CA ILE A 33 12.15 -4.37 -6.58
C ILE A 33 12.12 -4.03 -5.09
N PHE A 34 10.96 -4.17 -4.45
CA PHE A 34 10.80 -3.78 -3.05
C PHE A 34 11.30 -4.84 -2.08
N ASP A 35 10.95 -6.12 -2.30
CA ASP A 35 11.28 -7.25 -1.40
C ASP A 35 10.97 -7.00 0.09
N GLU A 36 10.01 -6.12 0.38
CA GLU A 36 9.56 -5.79 1.73
C GLU A 36 8.36 -6.64 2.15
N LYS A 37 8.34 -7.06 3.42
CA LYS A 37 7.23 -7.81 4.02
C LYS A 37 6.41 -6.89 4.93
N PHE A 38 5.09 -6.93 4.77
CA PHE A 38 4.14 -6.27 5.67
C PHE A 38 3.33 -7.33 6.41
N GLU A 39 3.39 -7.31 7.75
CA GLU A 39 2.68 -8.24 8.62
C GLU A 39 1.60 -7.50 9.41
N TYR A 40 0.38 -8.01 9.40
CA TYR A 40 -0.74 -7.42 10.15
C TYR A 40 -1.32 -8.47 11.10
N THR A 41 -1.70 -8.03 12.30
CA THR A 41 -2.34 -8.88 13.29
C THR A 41 -3.80 -8.49 13.44
N LEU A 42 -4.70 -9.46 13.30
CA LEU A 42 -6.13 -9.26 13.48
C LEU A 42 -6.78 -10.44 14.22
N PRO A 43 -7.86 -10.19 14.98
CA PRO A 43 -8.71 -11.25 15.51
C PRO A 43 -9.31 -12.10 14.38
N VAL A 44 -9.50 -13.39 14.63
CA VAL A 44 -10.02 -14.34 13.62
C VAL A 44 -11.43 -13.97 13.18
N GLU A 45 -12.23 -13.39 14.07
CA GLU A 45 -13.60 -12.96 13.82
C GLU A 45 -13.66 -11.85 12.75
N GLN A 46 -12.62 -11.03 12.65
CA GLN A 46 -12.52 -9.92 11.70
C GLN A 46 -11.93 -10.37 10.36
N LEU A 47 -11.42 -11.60 10.25
CA LEU A 47 -10.69 -12.05 9.08
C LEU A 47 -11.53 -11.99 7.81
N ARG A 48 -12.80 -12.39 7.86
CA ARG A 48 -13.71 -12.37 6.69
C ARG A 48 -14.02 -10.96 6.18
N GLU A 49 -14.01 -9.97 7.07
CA GLU A 49 -14.27 -8.57 6.72
C GLU A 49 -12.97 -7.82 6.37
N ALA A 50 -11.82 -8.49 6.48
CA ALA A 50 -10.53 -7.88 6.22
C ALA A 50 -10.24 -7.76 4.72
N ALA A 51 -9.66 -6.63 4.33
CA ALA A 51 -9.15 -6.40 2.99
C ALA A 51 -7.84 -5.62 3.04
N LEU A 52 -6.92 -5.93 2.11
CA LEU A 52 -5.69 -5.17 1.91
C LEU A 52 -5.81 -4.30 0.66
N GLU A 53 -5.74 -2.98 0.81
CA GLU A 53 -5.61 -2.03 -0.30
C GLU A 53 -4.11 -1.74 -0.51
N VAL A 54 -3.52 -2.31 -1.55
CA VAL A 54 -2.12 -2.12 -1.95
C VAL A 54 -2.07 -1.07 -3.06
N MET A 55 -1.33 0.01 -2.83
CA MET A 55 -1.20 1.12 -3.77
C MET A 55 0.26 1.38 -4.10
N VAL A 56 0.56 1.49 -5.39
CA VAL A 56 1.82 2.07 -5.86
C VAL A 56 1.61 3.58 -5.99
N MET A 57 2.47 4.34 -5.32
CA MET A 57 2.41 5.79 -5.23
C MET A 57 3.69 6.38 -5.81
N ASP A 58 3.60 7.55 -6.43
CA ASP A 58 4.76 8.39 -6.78
C ASP A 58 5.03 9.36 -5.63
N PHE A 59 6.28 9.45 -5.18
CA PHE A 59 6.68 10.40 -4.15
C PHE A 59 7.20 11.71 -4.78
N ASP A 60 6.56 12.81 -4.41
CA ASP A 60 6.94 14.16 -4.82
C ASP A 60 7.49 14.95 -3.63
N ASN A 61 8.69 15.53 -3.78
CA ASN A 61 9.33 16.30 -2.70
C ASN A 61 8.60 17.61 -2.35
N ILE A 62 7.93 18.21 -3.34
CA ILE A 62 7.30 19.54 -3.22
C ILE A 62 5.77 19.43 -3.39
N GLY A 63 5.33 18.49 -4.23
CA GLY A 63 3.93 18.29 -4.57
C GLY A 63 3.22 17.28 -3.68
N ARG A 64 2.02 16.89 -4.12
CA ARG A 64 1.26 15.82 -3.49
C ARG A 64 1.60 14.50 -4.17
N ASN A 65 1.95 13.49 -3.37
CA ASN A 65 2.16 12.13 -3.86
C ASN A 65 1.00 11.64 -4.74
N GLU A 66 1.32 11.21 -5.95
CA GLU A 66 0.37 10.76 -6.96
C GLU A 66 0.07 9.25 -6.82
N LEU A 67 -1.18 8.82 -7.00
CA LEU A 67 -1.49 7.40 -7.10
C LEU A 67 -1.14 6.92 -8.51
N ILE A 68 -0.25 5.93 -8.62
CA ILE A 68 0.07 5.30 -9.90
C ILE A 68 -0.95 4.19 -10.20
N GLY A 69 -1.26 3.36 -9.20
CA GLY A 69 -2.21 2.26 -9.35
C GLY A 69 -2.50 1.57 -8.02
N LYS A 70 -3.59 0.81 -7.97
CA LYS A 70 -4.01 0.09 -6.76
C LYS A 70 -4.66 -1.24 -7.06
N ILE A 71 -4.57 -2.15 -6.09
CA ILE A 71 -5.30 -3.41 -6.04
C ILE A 71 -5.86 -3.61 -4.64
N THR A 72 -7.02 -4.25 -4.56
CA THR A 72 -7.63 -4.68 -3.30
C THR A 72 -7.63 -6.20 -3.25
N ILE A 73 -7.13 -6.76 -2.15
CA ILE A 73 -7.13 -8.19 -1.86
C ILE A 73 -8.11 -8.41 -0.71
N SER A 74 -9.20 -9.14 -0.95
CA SER A 74 -10.23 -9.42 0.04
C SER A 74 -10.78 -10.83 -0.14
N TRP A 75 -11.55 -11.29 0.84
CA TRP A 75 -12.36 -12.48 0.68
C TRP A 75 -13.54 -12.17 -0.25
N SER A 76 -13.63 -12.90 -1.35
CA SER A 76 -14.75 -12.88 -2.29
C SER A 76 -15.89 -13.76 -1.83
#